data_AF-A0A3N5V5T6-F1
#
_entry.id   AF-A0A3N5V5T6-F1
#
_cell.length_a   1.000
_cell.length_b   1.000
_cell.length_c   1.000
_cell.angle_alpha   90.00
_cell.angle_beta   90.00
_cell.angle_gamma   90.00
#
_symmetry.space_group_name_H-M   'P 1'
#
loop_
_entity.id
_entity.type
_entity.pdbx_description
1 polymer ?
#
loop_
_entity_poly.entity_id
_entity_poly.type
_entity_poly.pdbx_seq_one_letter_code
_entity_poly.pdbx_strand_id
1 'polypeptide(L)' 'MSMTKNIVLPVVIAVGGILLCSTASYGKAEYTKQTKKACNFCHVDAKKAPKELKDAGKYYHKNKSLEGYTEKK' A
#
# COMPACT_ATOMS: atom_id res chain seq x y z
N MET A 1 29.68 -21.94 21.92
CA MET A 1 28.96 -20.72 21.50
C MET A 1 29.39 -20.35 20.06
N SER A 2 28.98 -21.14 19.06
CA SER A 2 29.53 -21.04 17.69
C SER A 2 28.50 -21.11 16.56
N MET A 3 27.20 -20.91 16.86
CA MET A 3 26.13 -20.85 15.84
C MET A 3 25.76 -19.42 15.42
N THR A 4 26.44 -18.39 15.96
CA THR A 4 26.03 -16.99 15.79
C THR A 4 26.56 -16.35 14.49
N LYS A 5 27.60 -16.89 13.84
CA LYS A 5 28.25 -16.21 12.70
C LYS A 5 27.65 -16.47 11.31
N ASN A 6 26.99 -17.62 11.10
CA ASN A 6 26.41 -17.97 9.79
C ASN A 6 24.93 -17.59 9.61
N ILE A 7 24.24 -17.18 10.68
CA ILE A 7 22.81 -16.78 10.64
C ILE A 7 22.64 -15.26 10.59
N VAL A 8 23.61 -14.50 11.09
CA VAL A 8 23.55 -13.03 11.11
C VAL A 8 23.53 -12.46 9.69
N LEU A 9 24.33 -13.01 8.77
CA LEU A 9 24.36 -12.55 7.38
C LEU A 9 23.02 -12.74 6.65
N PRO A 10 22.39 -13.93 6.61
CA PRO A 10 21.09 -14.10 5.96
C PRO A 10 19.97 -13.33 6.67
N VAL A 11 20.02 -13.16 7.99
CA VAL A 11 19.04 -12.33 8.73
C VAL A 11 19.13 -10.87 8.34
N VAL A 12 20.34 -10.30 8.24
CA VAL A 12 20.53 -8.90 7.83
C VAL A 12 20.05 -8.67 6.40
N ILE A 13 20.32 -9.61 5.47
CA ILE A 13 19.85 -9.52 4.08
C ILE A 13 18.32 -9.65 4.01
N ALA A 14 17.71 -10.55 4.78
CA ALA A 14 16.26 -10.74 4.81
C ALA A 14 15.53 -9.51 5.38
N VAL A 15 16.04 -8.94 6.48
CA VAL A 15 15.47 -7.72 7.09
C VAL A 15 15.66 -6.52 6.17
N GLY A 16 16.83 -6.38 5.54
CA GLY A 16 17.09 -5.34 4.54
C GLY A 16 16.16 -5.45 3.32
N GLY A 17 15.93 -6.66 2.82
CA GLY A 17 15.00 -6.90 1.71
C GLY A 17 13.54 -6.56 2.05
N ILE A 18 13.07 -6.90 3.25
CA ILE A 18 11.73 -6.57 3.73
C ILE A 18 11.50 -5.06 3.89
N LEU A 19 12.52 -4.32 4.36
CA LEU A 19 12.45 -2.87 4.47
C LEU A 19 12.33 -2.19 3.09
N LEU A 20 13.03 -2.71 2.08
CA LEU A 20 12.95 -2.18 0.70
C LEU A 20 11.62 -2.53 0.01
N CYS A 21 11.01 -3.68 0.27
CA CYS A 21 9.69 -4.01 -0.27
C CYS A 21 8.54 -3.25 0.41
N SER A 22 8.74 -2.75 1.63
CA SER A 22 7.70 -2.01 2.37
C SER A 22 7.44 -0.62 1.80
N THR A 23 8.40 -0.02 1.09
CA THR A 23 8.26 1.32 0.48
C THR A 23 7.49 1.30 -0.85
N ALA A 24 7.37 0.13 -1.49
CA ALA A 24 6.60 -0.05 -2.72
C ALA A 24 5.09 -0.22 -2.48
N SER A 25 4.61 -0.11 -1.23
CA SER A 25 3.19 0.08 -0.97
C SER A 25 2.80 1.53 -1.29
N TYR A 26 2.43 1.77 -2.55
CA TYR A 26 1.77 3.01 -2.99
C TYR A 26 0.50 3.33 -2.18
N GLY A 27 -0.04 2.37 -1.43
CA GLY A 27 -0.92 2.63 -0.30
C GLY A 27 -0.13 2.94 0.96
N LYS A 28 0.42 4.16 1.10
CA LYS A 28 0.92 4.57 2.43
C LYS A 28 -0.23 4.38 3.43
N ALA A 29 0.06 3.79 4.58
CA ALA A 29 -0.90 3.68 5.68
C ALA A 29 -1.51 5.05 6.07
N GLU A 30 -0.80 6.13 5.77
CA GLU A 30 -1.27 7.51 5.92
C GLU A 30 -2.47 7.85 5.03
N TYR A 31 -2.53 7.33 3.80
CA TYR A 31 -3.64 7.55 2.88
C TYR A 31 -4.88 6.73 3.28
N THR A 32 -4.69 5.50 3.78
CA THR A 32 -5.80 4.70 4.30
C THR A 32 -6.36 5.28 5.60
N LYS A 33 -5.53 5.93 6.43
CA LYS A 33 -6.00 6.67 7.62
C LYS A 33 -6.78 7.94 7.29
N GLN A 34 -6.37 8.68 6.25
CA GLN A 34 -7.06 9.90 5.82
C GLN A 34 -8.38 9.60 5.12
N THR A 35 -8.37 8.63 4.21
CA THR A 35 -9.57 8.25 3.46
C THR A 35 -10.53 7.41 4.28
N LYS A 36 -10.03 6.63 5.26
CA LYS A 36 -10.79 5.64 6.06
C LYS A 36 -11.61 4.66 5.21
N LYS A 37 -11.26 4.48 3.92
CA LYS A 37 -11.92 3.56 3.00
C LYS A 37 -11.00 2.38 2.70
N ALA A 38 -11.61 1.22 2.43
CA ALA A 38 -10.89 0.03 2.01
C ALA A 38 -10.20 0.24 0.64
N CYS A 39 -9.13 -0.49 0.35
CA CYS A 39 -8.42 -0.36 -0.93
C CYS A 39 -9.32 -0.61 -2.15
N ASN A 40 -10.31 -1.50 -2.03
CA ASN A 40 -11.30 -1.80 -3.08
C ASN A 40 -12.33 -0.66 -3.31
N PHE A 41 -12.29 0.39 -2.49
CA PHE A 41 -13.08 1.59 -2.72
C PHE A 41 -12.50 2.38 -3.90
N CYS A 42 -11.17 2.58 -3.89
CA CYS A 42 -10.47 3.33 -4.92
C CYS A 42 -9.94 2.44 -6.05
N HIS A 43 -9.48 1.23 -5.75
CA HIS A 43 -8.94 0.28 -6.72
C HIS A 43 -9.98 -0.76 -7.13
N VAL A 44 -9.92 -1.21 -8.38
CA VAL A 44 -10.67 -2.40 -8.82
C VAL A 44 -10.03 -3.65 -8.23
N ASP A 45 -8.71 -3.78 -8.39
CA ASP A 45 -7.92 -4.83 -7.74
C ASP A 45 -6.53 -4.29 -7.39
N ALA A 46 -6.31 -4.00 -6.12
CA ALA A 46 -5.06 -3.39 -5.65
C ALA A 46 -3.82 -4.30 -5.82
N LYS A 47 -4.02 -5.61 -6.04
CA LYS A 47 -2.92 -6.59 -6.16
C LYS A 47 -2.59 -6.93 -7.61
N LYS A 48 -3.61 -7.10 -8.46
CA LYS A 48 -3.48 -7.49 -9.87
C LYS A 48 -3.42 -6.29 -10.80
N ALA A 49 -4.16 -5.22 -10.49
CA ALA A 49 -4.30 -4.06 -11.35
C ALA A 49 -4.25 -2.74 -10.54
N PRO A 50 -3.09 -2.41 -9.94
CA PRO A 50 -2.96 -1.24 -9.08
C PRO A 50 -3.19 0.09 -9.80
N LYS A 51 -3.09 0.12 -11.13
CA LYS A 51 -3.38 1.28 -11.98
C LYS A 51 -4.87 1.42 -12.34
N GLU A 52 -5.65 0.36 -12.15
CA GLU A 52 -7.09 0.34 -12.40
C GLU A 52 -7.82 0.90 -11.17
N LEU A 53 -8.39 2.09 -11.35
CA LEU A 53 -9.09 2.83 -10.32
C LEU A 53 -10.58 2.91 -10.65
N LYS A 54 -11.41 2.64 -9.64
CA LYS A 54 -12.84 2.94 -9.68
C LYS A 54 -13.06 4.45 -9.75
N ASP A 55 -14.31 4.82 -9.98
CA ASP A 55 -14.73 6.22 -10.05
C ASP A 55 -14.31 7.01 -8.79
N ALA A 56 -14.42 6.40 -7.60
CA ALA A 56 -13.90 6.96 -6.35
C ALA A 56 -12.38 7.17 -6.34
N GLY A 57 -11.61 6.24 -6.91
CA GLY A 57 -10.16 6.36 -7.02
C GLY A 57 -9.74 7.45 -8.01
N LYS A 58 -10.49 7.60 -9.11
CA LYS A 58 -10.29 8.71 -10.07
C LYS A 58 -10.63 10.06 -9.43
N TYR A 59 -11.71 10.11 -8.63
CA TYR A 59 -12.08 11.30 -7.86
C TYR A 59 -10.99 11.66 -6.84
N TYR A 60 -10.49 10.68 -6.08
CA TYR A 60 -9.39 10.89 -5.13
C TYR A 60 -8.12 11.35 -5.83
N HIS A 61 -7.79 10.79 -7.01
CA HIS A 61 -6.61 11.21 -7.75
C HIS A 61 -6.66 12.69 -8.16
N LYS A 62 -7.85 13.19 -8.52
CA LYS A 62 -8.06 14.61 -8.86
C LYS A 62 -8.13 15.52 -7.63
N ASN A 63 -8.89 15.12 -6.61
CA ASN A 63 -9.21 15.98 -5.47
C ASN A 63 -8.26 15.80 -4.28
N LYS A 64 -7.44 14.75 -4.28
CA LYS A 64 -6.64 14.25 -3.14
C LYS A 64 -7.43 14.03 -1.85
N SER A 65 -8.76 14.03 -1.94
CA SER A 65 -9.70 13.78 -0.86
C SER A 65 -10.91 13.00 -1.42
N LEU A 66 -11.56 12.24 -0.53
CA LEU A 66 -12.85 11.58 -0.80
C LEU A 66 -14.01 12.38 -0.21
N GLU A 67 -13.75 13.55 0.36
CA GLU A 67 -14.78 14.43 0.89
C GLU A 67 -15.70 14.90 -0.24
N GLY A 68 -17.01 14.71 -0.04
CA GLY A 68 -18.04 15.02 -1.04
C GLY A 68 -18.19 13.98 -2.16
N TYR A 69 -17.37 12.93 -2.20
CA TYR A 69 -17.58 11.85 -3.16
C TYR A 69 -18.84 11.06 -2.77
N THR A 70 -19.85 11.09 -3.64
CA THR A 70 -21.06 10.29 -3.51
C THR A 70 -20.96 9.11 -4.46
N GLU A 71 -21.04 7.90 -3.92
CA GLU A 71 -21.12 6.68 -4.71
C GLU A 71 -22.41 6.70 -5.54
N LYS A 72 -22.26 6.68 -6.86
CA LYS A 72 -23.40 6.46 -7.77
C LYS A 72 -23.73 4.97 -7.70
N LYS A 73 -24.78 4.64 -6.95
CA LYS A 73 -25.33 3.30 -6.81
C LYS A 73 -26.00 2.84 -8.11
#